data_AF-A0A3D1HTE3-F1
#
_entry.id   AF-A0A3D1HTE3-F1
#
_cell.length_a   1.000
_cell.length_b   1.000
_cell.length_c   1.000
_cell.angle_alpha   90.00
_cell.angle_beta   90.00
_cell.angle_gamma   90.00
#
_symmetry.space_group_name_H-M   'P 1'
#
loop_
_entity.id
_entity.type
_entity.pdbx_description
1 polymer ?
#
loop_
_entity_poly.entity_id
_entity_poly.type
_entity_poly.pdbx_seq_one_letter_code
_entity_poly.pdbx_strand_id
1 'polypeptide(L)'
;MSEIPPDMLAETTDSAASDSADLRMVAIILAAGQSSRMGDGPEKQFRRLNGRSVTAHAVSAFCEHPAVTQIIIVCAAERAADLTASLGDLADDPRLKITGGGVRRQD
;
A
#
# COMPACT_ATOMS: atom_id res chain seq x y z
N MET A 1 60.18 6.34 -14.24
CA MET A 1 59.25 5.77 -13.25
C MET A 1 58.24 6.85 -12.89
N SER A 2 57.02 6.78 -13.41
CA SER A 2 55.92 7.67 -13.00
C SER A 2 55.16 6.96 -11.90
N GLU A 3 55.18 7.49 -10.69
CA GLU A 3 54.36 7.00 -9.58
C GLU A 3 52.90 7.41 -9.83
N ILE A 4 51.98 6.46 -9.68
CA ILE A 4 50.54 6.67 -9.71
C ILE A 4 50.13 7.16 -8.31
N PRO A 5 49.47 8.32 -8.15
CA PRO A 5 48.95 8.73 -6.85
C PRO A 5 47.75 7.85 -6.42
N PRO A 6 47.55 7.62 -5.10
CA PRO A 6 46.62 6.61 -4.56
C PRO A 6 45.16 7.11 -4.44
N ASP A 7 44.68 7.95 -5.33
CA ASP A 7 43.32 8.55 -5.23
C ASP A 7 42.20 7.70 -5.85
N MET A 8 42.49 6.45 -6.24
CA MET A 8 41.59 5.58 -7.00
C MET A 8 40.49 4.87 -6.17
N LEU A 9 40.00 5.48 -5.08
CA LEU A 9 38.85 4.97 -4.30
C LEU A 9 37.96 6.10 -3.73
N ALA A 10 37.78 7.21 -4.45
CA ALA A 10 36.69 8.13 -4.12
C ALA A 10 35.37 7.53 -4.61
N GLU A 11 34.61 7.04 -3.64
CA GLU A 11 33.24 6.55 -3.73
C GLU A 11 32.43 7.33 -4.76
N THR A 12 31.84 6.61 -5.71
CA THR A 12 30.71 7.12 -6.48
C THR A 12 29.54 7.18 -5.53
N THR A 13 29.50 8.23 -4.70
CA THR A 13 28.30 8.57 -3.96
C THR A 13 27.24 8.88 -5.01
N ASP A 14 26.22 8.02 -5.06
CA ASP A 14 25.01 8.22 -5.85
C ASP A 14 24.35 9.52 -5.37
N SER A 15 24.76 10.63 -5.99
CA SER A 15 24.24 11.96 -5.78
C SER A 15 22.90 12.11 -6.51
N ALA A 16 21.92 11.31 -6.09
CA ALA A 16 20.51 11.45 -6.46
C ALA A 16 19.67 12.02 -5.30
N ALA A 17 20.31 12.69 -4.33
CA ALA A 17 19.64 13.35 -3.21
C ALA A 17 19.71 14.87 -3.38
N SER A 18 18.79 15.46 -4.16
CA SER A 18 18.36 16.86 -3.94
C SER A 18 17.06 17.24 -4.67
N ASP A 19 16.04 16.37 -4.69
CA ASP A 19 14.65 16.80 -4.98
C ASP A 19 13.55 15.87 -4.41
N SER A 20 13.77 15.23 -3.25
CA SER A 20 12.77 14.34 -2.62
C SER A 20 11.87 15.06 -1.60
N ALA A 21 12.04 16.38 -1.43
CA ALA A 21 11.10 17.18 -0.66
C ALA A 21 9.84 17.37 -1.51
N ASP A 22 8.69 16.89 -1.01
CA ASP A 22 7.34 17.00 -1.57
C ASP A 22 6.84 15.94 -2.57
N LEU A 23 7.44 14.74 -2.62
CA LEU A 23 6.79 13.62 -3.31
C LEU A 23 5.56 13.13 -2.53
N ARG A 24 4.40 13.75 -2.77
CA ARG A 24 3.12 13.32 -2.21
C ARG A 24 2.57 12.13 -2.99
N MET A 25 2.37 11.01 -2.29
CA MET A 25 1.83 9.79 -2.87
C MET A 25 0.41 9.50 -2.40
N VAL A 26 -0.37 8.89 -3.29
CA VAL A 26 -1.70 8.33 -3.00
C VAL A 26 -1.66 6.84 -3.28
N ALA A 27 -2.03 6.03 -2.30
CA ALA A 27 -2.13 4.58 -2.46
C ALA A 27 -3.56 4.18 -2.83
N ILE A 28 -3.73 3.34 -3.85
CA ILE A 28 -5.03 2.77 -4.24
C ILE A 28 -4.98 1.26 -4.05
N ILE A 29 -5.85 0.73 -3.19
CA ILE A 29 -5.94 -0.70 -2.86
C ILE A 29 -7.23 -1.27 -3.46
N LEU A 30 -7.08 -2.13 -4.47
CA LEU A 30 -8.22 -2.76 -5.15
C LEU A 30 -8.66 -4.03 -4.42
N ALA A 31 -9.69 -3.90 -3.58
CA ALA A 31 -10.25 -4.96 -2.72
C ALA A 31 -11.70 -5.35 -3.07
N ALA A 32 -12.20 -4.97 -4.26
CA ALA A 32 -13.56 -5.32 -4.73
C ALA A 32 -13.66 -6.72 -5.37
N GLY A 33 -12.56 -7.47 -5.44
CA GLY A 33 -12.52 -8.75 -6.13
C GLY A 33 -12.94 -9.95 -5.27
N GLN A 34 -13.80 -10.80 -5.83
CA GLN A 34 -14.39 -11.97 -5.18
C GLN A 34 -13.42 -13.12 -4.85
N SER A 35 -12.17 -13.06 -5.32
CA SER A 35 -11.15 -14.08 -5.05
C SER A 35 -11.55 -15.52 -5.40
N SER A 36 -12.36 -15.72 -6.46
CA SER A 36 -12.96 -17.02 -6.85
C SER A 36 -11.98 -18.18 -7.09
N ARG A 37 -10.69 -17.87 -7.30
CA ARG A 37 -9.61 -18.87 -7.46
C ARG A 37 -8.99 -19.35 -6.16
N MET A 38 -9.31 -18.74 -5.02
CA MET A 38 -8.73 -19.09 -3.71
C MET A 38 -9.45 -20.22 -2.97
N GLY A 39 -10.37 -20.91 -3.64
CA GLY A 39 -11.15 -21.99 -3.05
C GLY A 39 -12.10 -21.50 -1.95
N ASP A 40 -12.57 -22.44 -1.14
CA ASP A 40 -13.62 -22.18 -0.16
C ASP A 40 -13.19 -21.26 0.98
N GLY A 41 -14.16 -20.58 1.57
CA GLY A 41 -13.99 -19.64 2.69
C GLY A 41 -14.18 -18.18 2.27
N PRO A 42 -13.88 -17.23 3.18
CA PRO A 42 -14.09 -15.81 2.91
C PRO A 42 -13.20 -15.31 1.77
N GLU A 43 -13.66 -14.26 1.07
CA GLU A 43 -12.87 -13.59 0.03
C GLU A 43 -11.51 -13.15 0.61
N LYS A 44 -10.45 -13.20 -0.21
CA LYS A 44 -9.05 -13.07 0.24
C LYS A 44 -8.84 -11.86 1.16
N GLN A 45 -9.43 -10.73 0.80
CA GLN A 45 -9.25 -9.46 1.49
C GLN A 45 -9.72 -9.52 2.97
N PHE A 46 -10.63 -10.43 3.32
CA PHE A 46 -11.12 -10.64 4.68
C PHE A 46 -10.43 -11.79 5.41
N ARG A 47 -9.64 -12.63 4.73
CA ARG A 47 -8.92 -13.72 5.38
C ARG A 47 -7.93 -13.17 6.40
N ARG A 48 -7.81 -13.84 7.55
CA ARG A 48 -6.88 -13.45 8.59
C ARG A 48 -5.53 -14.11 8.41
N LEU A 49 -4.47 -13.31 8.45
CA LEU A 49 -3.08 -13.73 8.54
C LEU A 49 -2.52 -13.12 9.83
N ASN A 50 -2.02 -13.96 10.74
CA ASN A 50 -1.51 -13.52 12.05
C ASN A 50 -2.48 -12.57 12.79
N GLY A 51 -3.77 -12.91 12.80
CA GLY A 51 -4.81 -12.17 13.52
C GLY A 51 -5.39 -10.95 12.81
N ARG A 52 -4.76 -10.44 11.73
CA ARG A 52 -5.24 -9.27 10.96
C ARG A 52 -5.74 -9.68 9.57
N SER A 53 -6.70 -8.95 9.01
CA SER A 53 -7.16 -9.20 7.64
C SER A 53 -6.05 -8.91 6.63
N VAL A 54 -6.10 -9.56 5.45
CA VAL A 54 -5.16 -9.27 4.36
C VAL A 54 -5.17 -7.78 3.99
N THR A 55 -6.34 -7.14 3.96
CA THR A 55 -6.41 -5.69 3.69
C THR A 55 -5.77 -4.87 4.81
N ALA A 56 -5.96 -5.24 6.08
CA ALA A 56 -5.33 -4.53 7.19
C ALA A 56 -3.80 -4.55 7.10
N HIS A 57 -3.21 -5.67 6.65
CA HIS A 57 -1.76 -5.73 6.38
C HIS A 57 -1.33 -4.73 5.28
N ALA A 58 -2.07 -4.68 4.17
CA ALA A 58 -1.77 -3.75 3.08
C ALA A 58 -1.93 -2.29 3.52
N VAL A 59 -2.98 -1.97 4.27
CA VAL A 59 -3.24 -0.62 4.78
C VAL A 59 -2.16 -0.18 5.76
N SER A 60 -1.77 -1.04 6.73
CA SER A 60 -0.71 -0.74 7.71
C SER A 60 0.58 -0.30 7.01
N ALA A 61 1.00 -1.02 5.96
CA ALA A 61 2.22 -0.70 5.22
C ALA A 61 2.18 0.71 4.60
N PHE A 62 1.03 1.15 4.08
CA PHE A 62 0.88 2.51 3.54
C PHE A 62 0.70 3.56 4.63
N CYS A 63 0.04 3.22 5.74
CA CYS A 63 -0.08 4.11 6.90
C CYS A 63 1.30 4.45 7.50
N GLU A 64 2.22 3.49 7.53
CA GLU A 64 3.58 3.65 8.05
C GLU A 64 4.50 4.47 7.12
N HIS A 65 4.11 4.71 5.86
CA HIS A 65 4.94 5.42 4.90
C HIS A 65 4.73 6.94 4.96
N PRO A 66 5.76 7.75 5.28
CA PRO A 66 5.61 9.19 5.54
C PRO A 66 5.15 10.01 4.33
N ALA A 67 5.50 9.59 3.12
CA ALA A 67 5.09 10.27 1.88
C ALA A 67 3.66 9.93 1.40
N VAL A 68 2.99 8.95 2.02
CA VAL A 68 1.60 8.60 1.67
C VAL A 68 0.65 9.55 2.37
N THR A 69 0.00 10.38 1.56
CA THR A 69 -0.92 11.42 2.01
C THR A 69 -2.38 10.99 1.98
N GLN A 70 -2.70 9.93 1.23
CA GLN A 70 -4.05 9.41 1.07
C GLN A 70 -4.01 7.92 0.73
N ILE A 71 -4.96 7.16 1.29
CA ILE A 71 -5.18 5.74 1.00
C ILE A 71 -6.64 5.59 0.53
N ILE A 72 -6.83 5.03 -0.65
CA ILE A 72 -8.16 4.77 -1.23
C ILE A 72 -8.33 3.26 -1.35
N ILE A 73 -9.31 2.70 -0.67
CA ILE A 73 -9.67 1.30 -0.79
C ILE A 73 -10.92 1.20 -1.65
N VAL A 74 -10.79 0.49 -2.77
CA VAL A 74 -11.91 0.22 -3.66
C VAL A 74 -12.51 -1.13 -3.25
N CYS A 75 -13.77 -1.14 -2.83
CA CYS A 75 -14.47 -2.35 -2.42
C CYS A 75 -15.82 -2.49 -3.15
N ALA A 76 -16.39 -3.69 -3.12
CA ALA A 76 -17.79 -3.87 -3.50
C ALA A 76 -18.68 -3.14 -2.48
N ALA A 77 -19.72 -2.43 -2.94
CA ALA A 77 -20.53 -1.57 -2.10
C ALA A 77 -21.17 -2.35 -0.93
N GLU A 78 -21.65 -3.56 -1.23
CA GLU A 78 -22.23 -4.50 -0.28
C GLU A 78 -21.23 -5.03 0.76
N ARG A 79 -19.93 -4.91 0.51
CA ARG A 79 -18.85 -5.35 1.41
C ARG A 79 -18.17 -4.21 2.16
N ALA A 80 -18.62 -2.95 1.98
CA ALA A 80 -17.96 -1.80 2.59
C ALA A 80 -17.95 -1.87 4.13
N ALA A 81 -19.07 -2.26 4.75
CA ALA A 81 -19.17 -2.39 6.20
C ALA A 81 -18.24 -3.50 6.75
N ASP A 82 -18.21 -4.66 6.08
CA ASP A 82 -17.31 -5.76 6.44
C ASP A 82 -15.84 -5.35 6.31
N LEU A 83 -15.51 -4.57 5.27
CA LEU A 83 -14.17 -4.06 5.05
C LEU A 83 -13.75 -3.14 6.19
N THR A 84 -14.58 -2.15 6.54
CA THR A 84 -14.34 -1.26 7.69
C THR A 84 -14.13 -2.07 8.97
N ALA A 85 -15.00 -3.03 9.26
CA ALA A 85 -14.86 -3.88 10.44
C ALA A 85 -13.56 -4.72 10.41
N SER A 86 -13.12 -5.17 9.23
CA SER A 86 -11.89 -5.95 9.08
C SER A 86 -10.59 -5.16 9.26
N LEU A 87 -10.67 -3.83 9.20
CA LEU A 87 -9.54 -2.92 9.41
C LEU A 87 -9.28 -2.63 10.89
N GLY A 88 -10.31 -2.73 11.74
CA GLY A 88 -10.21 -2.33 13.16
C GLY A 88 -9.80 -0.87 13.29
N ASP A 89 -8.87 -0.57 14.19
CA ASP A 89 -8.38 0.79 14.47
C ASP A 89 -7.78 1.51 13.23
N LEU A 90 -7.34 0.76 12.21
CA LEU A 90 -6.86 1.35 10.95
C LEU A 90 -7.98 2.07 10.18
N ALA A 91 -9.24 1.77 10.45
CA ALA A 91 -10.37 2.46 9.83
C ALA A 91 -10.47 3.93 10.24
N ASP A 92 -9.86 4.30 11.38
CA ASP A 92 -9.87 5.67 11.92
C ASP A 92 -8.71 6.52 11.38
N ASP A 93 -7.83 5.98 10.53
CA ASP A 93 -6.77 6.77 9.90
C ASP A 93 -7.38 7.85 8.99
N PRO A 94 -7.11 9.15 9.22
CA PRO A 94 -7.75 10.23 8.48
C PRO A 94 -7.37 10.27 6.99
N ARG A 95 -6.30 9.57 6.60
CA ARG A 95 -5.89 9.46 5.19
C ARG A 95 -6.70 8.40 4.45
N LEU A 96 -7.47 7.56 5.15
CA LEU A 96 -8.17 6.42 4.56
C LEU A 96 -9.55 6.81 4.03
N LYS A 97 -9.85 6.40 2.81
CA LYS A 97 -11.18 6.50 2.19
C LYS A 97 -11.55 5.16 1.58
N ILE A 98 -12.78 4.70 1.85
CA ILE A 98 -13.36 3.52 1.21
C ILE A 98 -14.35 4.00 0.16
N THR A 99 -14.25 3.46 -1.05
CA THR A 99 -15.15 3.79 -2.15
C THR A 99 -15.61 2.55 -2.90
N GLY A 100 -16.76 2.64 -3.56
CA GLY A 100 -17.26 1.61 -4.46
C GLY A 100 -16.40 1.52 -5.73
N GLY A 101 -16.11 0.29 -6.17
CA GLY A 101 -15.50 0.06 -7.49
C GLY A 101 -16.54 -0.08 -8.61
N GLY A 102 -16.08 0.05 -9.86
CA GLY A 102 -16.84 -0.38 -11.04
C GLY A 102 -16.95 -1.91 -11.13
N VAL A 103 -17.73 -2.41 -12.11
CA VAL A 103 -17.95 -3.86 -12.33
C VAL A 103 -16.63 -4.59 -12.65
N ARG A 104 -15.65 -3.90 -13.23
CA ARG A 104 -14.29 -4.40 -13.51
C ARG A 104 -13.24 -3.38 -13.07
N ARG A 105 -11.99 -3.84 -12.92
CA ARG A 105 -10.85 -3.00 -12.51
C ARG A 105 -10.43 -1.93 -13.53
N GLN A 106 -10.95 -2.01 -14.76
CA GLN A 106 -10.52 -1.23 -15.92
C GLN A 106 -11.67 -0.47 -16.58
N ASP A 107 -12.87 -0.60 -16.02
CA ASP A 107 -14.07 0.11 -16.47
C ASP A 107 -14.24 1.38 -15.63
#